data_AF-A0AAW3B076-F1
#
_entry.id   AF-A0AAW3B076-F1
#
_cell.length_a   1.000
_cell.length_b   1.000
_cell.length_c   1.000
_cell.angle_alpha   90.00
_cell.angle_beta   90.00
_cell.angle_gamma   90.00
#
_symmetry.space_group_name_H-M   'P 1'
#
loop_
_entity.id
_entity.type
_entity.pdbx_description
1 polymer ?
#
loop_
_entity_poly.entity_id
_entity_poly.type
_entity_poly.pdbx_seq_one_letter_code
_entity_poly.pdbx_strand_id
1 'polypeptide(L)'
;MFRMKSLTLLMAIGAALVLCPALSLAAENVKRLYSACGVTEHSISASAQSASTLYNFSARTQSLTLNCLAYEVVSVKSDQTDKDYCLIAHQTDYVYSLALQAVYTTDNGTAVTRNFSIRDMTGGSLTELTARMPARSQFSIVFTNLATDTRCNLQVRAFLSYEVADTGSLGYNIPTVVAVEPRTVYSNHAGRSVLVLSHGDGRMPESTEIVSLVDLSRGTCEQQDGDVLYMDYYTTLPATVHLDGNRTHFSARGTTFHEPNTYRVCYRANNSDVATQIAVITVYAGNPAYYDIVDGLTEKGEVLVGVKTTIKFYGYDLDTRKNGDEAKFVNFAEECDEGSPAGGVVLEDDLKPEDNHGPNTTYSLWRWTMTEGGSYKVCYKRKAANVWTEVPFIEDVTIADKPEGPIPEEHIPKPTDPSMHTECPMATQTAEHPWPKFKSVEIVLMAERLPNNFLSTLSNLLCLKRSMFTLAHLKHNSEGKQVVFLVLNCEENENATARECSSIERLNYFVSMSRKQLENHGIASVHGSTHMLAFDDNKSSKMFGLIVLCLSILAAASMVVFAVGRYLERRHHFVQFGLDDDEIDDMYDFNAAPTSAMRNQYNMVAQTELTRIHNALIEIED
;
A
#
# COMPACT_ATOMS: atom_id res chain seq x y z
N MET A 1 51.78 4.60 -4.93
CA MET A 1 50.57 4.18 -5.67
C MET A 1 49.39 3.77 -4.77
N PHE A 2 49.59 3.54 -3.46
CA PHE A 2 48.52 3.16 -2.50
C PHE A 2 47.65 4.32 -1.98
N ARG A 3 48.15 5.57 -1.98
CA ARG A 3 47.37 6.74 -1.50
C ARG A 3 46.13 7.07 -2.35
N MET A 4 46.13 6.81 -3.65
CA MET A 4 44.96 7.05 -4.52
C MET A 4 43.87 5.97 -4.39
N LYS A 5 44.23 4.74 -4.00
CA LYS A 5 43.27 3.64 -3.77
C LYS A 5 42.57 3.74 -2.42
N SER A 6 43.28 4.23 -1.40
CA SER A 6 42.69 4.52 -0.08
C SER A 6 41.71 5.70 -0.13
N LEU A 7 42.00 6.75 -0.92
CA LEU A 7 41.09 7.88 -1.10
C LEU A 7 39.82 7.52 -1.89
N THR A 8 39.92 6.61 -2.86
CA THR A 8 38.75 6.09 -3.60
C THR A 8 37.91 5.14 -2.74
N LEU A 9 38.52 4.37 -1.85
CA LEU A 9 37.80 3.53 -0.88
C LEU A 9 37.10 4.39 0.19
N LEU A 10 37.74 5.45 0.69
CA LEU A 10 37.14 6.42 1.61
C LEU A 10 36.04 7.26 0.97
N MET A 11 36.17 7.63 -0.31
CA MET A 11 35.10 8.28 -1.08
C MET A 11 33.95 7.32 -1.41
N ALA A 12 34.22 6.03 -1.62
CA ALA A 12 33.19 5.01 -1.82
C ALA A 12 32.44 4.68 -0.52
N ILE A 13 33.13 4.64 0.63
CA ILE A 13 32.52 4.47 1.95
C ILE A 13 31.78 5.76 2.37
N GLY A 14 32.31 6.94 2.06
CA GLY A 14 31.63 8.22 2.26
C GLY A 14 30.39 8.38 1.38
N ALA A 15 30.45 7.96 0.11
CA ALA A 15 29.29 7.90 -0.77
C ALA A 15 28.29 6.85 -0.27
N ALA A 16 28.71 5.67 0.16
CA ALA A 16 27.83 4.65 0.74
C ALA A 16 27.17 5.10 2.07
N LEU A 17 27.87 5.88 2.90
CA LEU A 17 27.33 6.45 4.14
C LEU A 17 26.38 7.64 3.92
N VAL A 18 26.48 8.34 2.79
CA VAL A 18 25.55 9.40 2.37
C VAL A 18 24.39 8.85 1.52
N LEU A 19 24.59 7.75 0.80
CA LEU A 19 23.55 7.01 0.08
C LEU A 19 22.73 6.09 1.00
N CYS A 20 23.27 5.61 2.12
CA CYS A 20 22.50 4.82 3.08
C CYS A 20 21.28 5.56 3.67
N PRO A 21 21.36 6.84 4.08
CA PRO A 21 20.17 7.57 4.51
C PRO A 21 19.23 7.91 3.34
N ALA A 22 19.75 8.06 2.10
CA ALA A 22 18.91 8.27 0.91
C ALA A 22 18.17 7.00 0.46
N LEU A 23 18.78 5.83 0.68
CA LEU A 23 18.16 4.51 0.47
C LEU A 23 17.27 4.10 1.63
N SER A 24 17.52 4.55 2.86
CA SER A 24 16.58 4.39 3.97
C SER A 24 15.38 5.35 3.87
N LEU A 25 15.55 6.52 3.26
CA LEU A 25 14.44 7.40 2.85
C LEU A 25 13.62 6.81 1.68
N ALA A 26 14.23 5.96 0.84
CA ALA A 26 13.51 5.20 -0.18
C ALA A 26 12.83 3.94 0.39
N ALA A 27 13.36 3.37 1.48
CA ALA A 27 12.77 2.27 2.23
C ALA A 27 11.75 2.72 3.31
N GLU A 28 11.63 4.02 3.57
CA GLU A 28 10.50 4.64 4.28
C GLU A 28 9.32 4.97 3.34
N ASN A 29 9.13 4.16 2.29
CA ASN A 29 7.78 3.84 1.85
C ASN A 29 7.14 2.88 2.87
N VAL A 30 7.11 3.31 4.14
CA VAL A 30 6.20 2.81 5.16
C VAL A 30 4.83 2.85 4.52
N LYS A 31 4.16 1.69 4.43
CA LYS A 31 2.77 1.48 3.98
C LYS A 31 1.97 2.79 4.10
N ARG A 32 1.92 3.54 3.00
CA ARG A 32 1.30 4.87 3.02
C ARG A 32 -0.19 4.63 2.95
N LEU A 33 -0.92 5.16 3.92
CA LEU A 33 -2.38 5.14 3.94
C LEU A 33 -2.99 5.69 2.63
N TYR A 34 -2.22 6.52 1.88
CA TYR A 34 -2.58 7.06 0.57
C TYR A 34 -1.33 7.23 -0.33
N SER A 35 -0.83 6.16 -0.97
CA SER A 35 0.34 6.21 -1.88
C SER A 35 0.17 7.17 -3.07
N ALA A 36 -1.08 7.46 -3.47
CA ALA A 36 -1.45 8.39 -4.54
C ALA A 36 -1.33 9.88 -4.15
N CYS A 37 -1.22 10.19 -2.86
CA CYS A 37 -1.04 11.55 -2.37
C CYS A 37 0.46 11.90 -2.36
N GLY A 38 0.79 13.16 -2.70
CA GLY A 38 2.17 13.60 -2.88
C GLY A 38 3.10 13.30 -1.69
N VAL A 39 4.41 13.34 -1.93
CA VAL A 39 5.44 12.97 -0.94
C VAL A 39 5.70 14.03 0.14
N THR A 40 5.23 15.26 -0.07
CA THR A 40 5.55 16.39 0.83
C THR A 40 4.43 16.61 1.82
N GLU A 41 4.75 16.48 3.11
CA GLU A 41 3.84 16.86 4.19
C GLU A 41 3.78 18.39 4.32
N HIS A 42 2.57 18.93 4.34
CA HIS A 42 2.28 20.30 4.72
C HIS A 42 1.60 20.30 6.08
N SER A 43 2.01 21.18 6.98
CA SER A 43 1.36 21.30 8.28
C SER A 43 1.17 22.75 8.70
N ILE A 44 0.07 23.01 9.39
CA ILE A 44 -0.24 24.33 9.97
C ILE A 44 -1.12 24.16 11.21
N SER A 45 -1.03 25.12 12.13
CA SER A 45 -1.89 25.16 13.31
C SER A 45 -2.81 26.38 13.29
N ALA A 46 -3.97 26.24 13.91
CA ALA A 46 -4.92 27.33 14.09
C ALA A 46 -5.53 27.29 15.51
N SER A 47 -5.45 28.42 16.20
CA SER A 47 -6.16 28.65 17.46
C SER A 47 -7.67 28.67 17.23
N ALA A 48 -8.46 28.46 18.28
CA ALA A 48 -9.91 28.56 18.24
C ALA A 48 -10.42 29.82 17.52
N GLN A 49 -11.42 29.64 16.65
CA GLN A 49 -12.03 30.70 15.81
C GLN A 49 -11.04 31.43 14.87
N SER A 50 -9.92 30.81 14.52
CA SER A 50 -8.93 31.40 13.60
C SER A 50 -8.71 30.53 12.37
N ALA A 51 -8.34 31.20 11.27
CA ALA A 51 -8.02 30.58 9.99
C ALA A 51 -6.52 30.74 9.67
N SER A 52 -5.92 29.68 9.18
CA SER A 52 -4.52 29.62 8.75
C SER A 52 -4.46 29.03 7.35
N THR A 53 -3.52 29.52 6.52
CA THR A 53 -3.30 28.97 5.18
C THR A 53 -2.33 27.80 5.25
N LEU A 54 -2.79 26.61 4.90
CA LEU A 54 -2.00 25.39 4.85
C LEU A 54 -1.08 25.35 3.63
N TYR A 55 -1.61 25.75 2.47
CA TYR A 55 -0.87 25.72 1.21
C TYR A 55 -1.30 26.86 0.28
N ASN A 56 -0.34 27.48 -0.40
CA ASN A 56 -0.58 28.50 -1.41
C ASN A 56 -0.07 28.01 -2.77
N PHE A 57 -0.93 27.99 -3.78
CA PHE A 57 -0.54 27.57 -5.13
C PHE A 57 0.18 28.73 -5.81
N SER A 58 1.39 28.53 -6.34
CA SER A 58 2.24 29.63 -6.81
C SER A 58 1.71 30.33 -8.07
N ALA A 59 0.98 29.62 -8.93
CA ALA A 59 0.45 30.15 -10.19
C ALA A 59 -1.01 30.59 -10.06
N ARG A 60 -1.35 31.72 -10.70
CA ARG A 60 -2.75 32.11 -10.91
C ARG A 60 -3.30 31.37 -12.14
N THR A 61 -4.30 30.52 -11.94
CA THR A 61 -4.87 29.68 -13.00
C THR A 61 -6.39 29.76 -13.00
N GLN A 62 -7.03 29.37 -14.09
CA GLN A 62 -8.49 29.31 -14.15
C GLN A 62 -9.06 28.03 -13.53
N SER A 63 -8.31 26.94 -13.56
CA SER A 63 -8.72 25.64 -13.03
C SER A 63 -7.65 25.05 -12.12
N LEU A 64 -8.11 24.41 -11.05
CA LEU A 64 -7.31 23.57 -10.18
C LEU A 64 -8.04 22.24 -9.99
N THR A 65 -7.35 21.14 -10.26
CA THR A 65 -7.81 19.79 -9.93
C THR A 65 -6.99 19.28 -8.75
N LEU A 66 -7.65 18.95 -7.65
CA LEU A 66 -7.06 18.20 -6.55
C LEU A 66 -7.24 16.72 -6.85
N ASN A 67 -6.13 16.06 -7.22
CA ASN A 67 -6.09 14.63 -7.55
C ASN A 67 -6.10 13.76 -6.31
N CYS A 68 -5.55 14.26 -5.20
CA CYS A 68 -5.53 13.57 -3.92
C CYS A 68 -5.37 14.58 -2.78
N LEU A 69 -6.10 14.37 -1.69
CA LEU A 69 -5.93 15.11 -0.44
C LEU A 69 -6.10 14.14 0.75
N ALA A 70 -4.98 13.82 1.39
CA ALA A 70 -4.95 13.07 2.63
C ALA A 70 -4.53 14.00 3.75
N TYR A 71 -5.33 14.10 4.82
CA TYR A 71 -4.94 14.90 5.97
C TYR A 71 -5.31 14.23 7.30
N GLU A 72 -4.68 14.70 8.36
CA GLU A 72 -5.03 14.38 9.74
C GLU A 72 -5.10 15.66 10.54
N VAL A 73 -6.13 15.77 11.39
CA VAL A 73 -6.29 16.88 12.34
C VAL A 73 -6.07 16.34 13.74
N VAL A 74 -5.13 16.94 14.46
CA VAL A 74 -4.77 16.56 15.84
C VAL A 74 -4.88 17.77 16.77
N SER A 75 -5.27 17.53 18.02
CA SER A 75 -5.17 18.55 19.07
C SER A 75 -3.70 18.79 19.44
N VAL A 76 -3.26 20.04 19.49
CA VAL A 76 -1.95 20.41 20.05
C VAL A 76 -2.09 20.42 21.58
N LYS A 77 -1.64 19.34 22.23
CA LYS A 77 -1.64 19.24 23.68
C LYS A 77 -0.57 20.15 24.27
N SER A 78 -0.92 20.89 25.32
CA SER A 78 0.06 21.62 26.13
C SER A 78 0.75 20.62 27.06
N ASP A 79 2.08 20.67 27.14
CA ASP A 79 2.96 19.76 27.91
C ASP A 79 2.59 19.61 29.40
N GLN A 80 1.67 20.44 29.92
CA GLN A 80 1.30 20.49 31.33
C GLN A 80 -0.02 19.78 31.68
N THR A 81 -0.83 19.34 30.71
CA THR A 81 -2.08 18.62 30.98
C THR A 81 -2.41 17.62 29.88
N ASP A 82 -2.67 16.35 30.23
CA ASP A 82 -3.20 15.31 29.31
C ASP A 82 -4.61 15.61 28.76
N LYS A 83 -5.17 16.77 29.11
CA LYS A 83 -6.52 17.18 28.72
C LYS A 83 -6.52 17.76 27.30
N ASP A 84 -7.23 17.09 26.40
CA ASP A 84 -7.57 17.63 25.08
C ASP A 84 -8.76 18.59 25.22
N TYR A 85 -8.53 19.88 24.99
CA TYR A 85 -9.55 20.94 25.02
C TYR A 85 -10.38 21.03 23.73
N CYS A 86 -9.96 20.35 22.67
CA CYS A 86 -10.65 20.29 21.39
C CYS A 86 -11.60 19.08 21.30
N LEU A 87 -11.38 18.07 22.13
CA LEU A 87 -12.16 16.83 22.14
C LEU A 87 -13.65 17.11 22.38
N ILE A 88 -14.48 16.61 21.47
CA ILE A 88 -15.93 16.56 21.66
C ILE A 88 -16.26 15.20 22.26
N ALA A 89 -16.97 15.18 23.39
CA ALA A 89 -17.32 13.94 24.05
C ALA A 89 -18.02 12.97 23.07
N HIS A 90 -17.53 11.73 23.03
CA HIS A 90 -18.04 10.63 22.20
C HIS A 90 -17.94 10.83 20.68
N GLN A 91 -17.26 11.85 20.18
CA GLN A 91 -16.99 12.00 18.75
C GLN A 91 -15.50 11.81 18.48
N THR A 92 -15.19 11.32 17.29
CA THR A 92 -13.81 11.20 16.83
C THR A 92 -13.33 12.38 16.01
N ASP A 93 -14.25 13.19 15.46
CA ASP A 93 -13.93 14.33 14.62
C ASP A 93 -13.92 15.64 15.43
N TYR A 94 -12.95 16.51 15.13
CA TYR A 94 -12.87 17.86 15.70
C TYR A 94 -13.77 18.85 14.95
N VAL A 95 -14.07 20.01 15.55
CA VAL A 95 -14.81 21.07 14.84
C VAL A 95 -13.85 21.96 14.05
N TYR A 96 -13.73 21.71 12.74
CA TYR A 96 -12.93 22.52 11.82
C TYR A 96 -13.58 22.64 10.44
N SER A 97 -13.07 23.59 9.66
CA SER A 97 -13.32 23.71 8.22
C SER A 97 -12.00 23.60 7.47
N LEU A 98 -12.01 22.86 6.36
CA LEU A 98 -10.92 22.81 5.40
C LEU A 98 -11.50 23.17 4.04
N ALA A 99 -11.00 24.26 3.45
CA ALA A 99 -11.54 24.79 2.21
C ALA A 99 -10.44 25.07 1.20
N LEU A 100 -10.72 24.75 -0.06
CA LEU A 100 -10.02 25.31 -1.21
C LEU A 100 -10.57 26.72 -1.45
N GLN A 101 -9.74 27.72 -1.20
CA GLN A 101 -10.05 29.12 -1.45
C GLN A 101 -9.52 29.54 -2.81
N ALA A 102 -10.33 30.27 -3.56
CA ALA A 102 -9.99 30.87 -4.84
C ALA A 102 -10.29 32.38 -4.81
N VAL A 103 -9.28 33.19 -5.09
CA VAL A 103 -9.40 34.65 -5.12
C VAL A 103 -9.12 35.18 -6.53
N TYR A 104 -10.07 35.90 -7.11
CA TYR A 104 -9.90 36.55 -8.41
C TYR A 104 -10.39 37.99 -8.40
N THR A 105 -9.94 38.76 -9.39
CA THR A 105 -10.38 40.13 -9.60
C THR A 105 -11.36 40.16 -10.76
N THR A 106 -12.53 40.73 -10.53
CA THR A 106 -13.53 40.99 -11.58
C THR A 106 -13.07 42.10 -12.52
N ASP A 107 -13.71 42.22 -13.68
CA ASP A 107 -13.42 43.31 -14.65
C ASP A 107 -13.56 44.72 -14.05
N ASN A 108 -14.40 44.85 -13.00
CA ASN A 108 -14.60 46.09 -12.25
C ASN A 108 -13.53 46.33 -11.17
N GLY A 109 -12.45 45.54 -11.13
CA GLY A 109 -11.36 45.69 -10.16
C GLY A 109 -11.68 45.20 -8.74
N THR A 110 -12.86 44.62 -8.51
CA THR A 110 -13.27 44.11 -7.19
C THR A 110 -12.75 42.68 -7.00
N ALA A 111 -12.07 42.43 -5.88
CA ALA A 111 -11.63 41.09 -5.49
C ALA A 111 -12.82 40.26 -4.97
N VAL A 112 -12.97 39.05 -5.49
CA VAL A 112 -14.00 38.09 -5.10
C VAL A 112 -13.29 36.84 -4.57
N THR A 113 -13.73 36.38 -3.41
CA THR A 113 -13.23 35.17 -2.75
C THR A 113 -14.31 34.10 -2.80
N ARG A 114 -13.97 32.90 -3.26
CA ARG A 114 -14.83 31.71 -3.20
C ARG A 114 -14.15 30.62 -2.39
N ASN A 115 -14.91 29.98 -1.49
CA ASN A 115 -14.46 28.85 -0.70
C ASN A 115 -15.22 27.59 -1.12
N PHE A 116 -14.50 26.50 -1.32
CA PHE A 116 -15.05 25.18 -1.61
C PHE A 116 -14.62 24.25 -0.48
N SER A 117 -15.56 23.68 0.28
CA SER A 117 -15.20 22.71 1.31
C SER A 117 -14.58 21.49 0.66
N ILE A 118 -13.41 21.09 1.17
CA ILE A 118 -12.66 19.90 0.74
C ILE A 118 -12.51 18.89 1.89
N ARG A 119 -13.28 19.08 2.97
CA ARG A 119 -13.28 18.20 4.14
C ARG A 119 -13.69 16.77 3.81
N ASP A 120 -14.54 16.60 2.80
CA ASP A 120 -15.05 15.28 2.41
C ASP A 120 -14.07 14.48 1.52
N MET A 121 -12.90 15.05 1.18
CA MET A 121 -11.89 14.36 0.39
C MET A 121 -11.02 13.38 1.22
N THR A 122 -11.00 13.51 2.54
CA THR A 122 -10.10 12.72 3.39
C THR A 122 -10.81 11.57 4.06
N GLY A 123 -10.38 10.35 3.75
CA GLY A 123 -11.04 9.12 4.20
C GLY A 123 -12.49 8.98 3.75
N GLY A 124 -12.93 9.85 2.84
CA GLY A 124 -14.28 9.92 2.30
C GLY A 124 -14.37 9.33 0.90
N SER A 125 -15.52 9.55 0.26
CA SER A 125 -15.77 9.07 -1.10
C SER A 125 -15.33 10.03 -2.19
N LEU A 126 -15.05 11.29 -1.90
CA LEU A 126 -14.61 12.26 -2.91
C LEU A 126 -13.11 12.14 -3.15
N THR A 127 -12.70 11.45 -4.22
CA THR A 127 -11.27 11.18 -4.48
C THR A 127 -10.60 12.24 -5.35
N GLU A 128 -11.34 12.84 -6.27
CA GLU A 128 -10.86 13.95 -7.11
C GLU A 128 -11.87 15.09 -7.08
N LEU A 129 -11.38 16.34 -7.06
CA LEU A 129 -12.19 17.54 -7.16
C LEU A 129 -11.61 18.51 -8.18
N THR A 130 -12.42 18.99 -9.11
CA THR A 130 -12.03 20.07 -10.02
C THR A 130 -12.78 21.36 -9.71
N ALA A 131 -12.04 22.42 -9.37
CA ALA A 131 -12.57 23.76 -9.21
C ALA A 131 -12.23 24.62 -10.43
N ARG A 132 -13.28 25.15 -11.09
CA ARG A 132 -13.14 26.06 -12.24
C ARG A 132 -13.64 27.45 -11.89
N MET A 133 -12.85 28.45 -12.23
CA MET A 133 -13.09 29.85 -11.89
C MET A 133 -13.30 30.69 -13.14
N PRO A 134 -14.15 31.73 -13.07
CA PRO A 134 -14.44 32.59 -14.23
C PRO A 134 -13.22 33.40 -14.67
N ALA A 135 -12.26 33.65 -13.78
CA ALA A 135 -11.02 34.35 -14.10
C ALA A 135 -9.83 33.64 -13.45
N ARG A 136 -8.62 33.96 -13.92
CA ARG A 136 -7.38 33.47 -13.30
C ARG A 136 -7.37 33.83 -11.82
N SER A 137 -7.39 32.80 -10.99
CA SER A 137 -7.56 32.87 -9.55
C SER A 137 -6.29 32.47 -8.84
N GLN A 138 -6.02 33.12 -7.72
CA GLN A 138 -5.05 32.67 -6.74
C GLN A 138 -5.73 31.60 -5.87
N PHE A 139 -5.28 30.35 -5.96
CA PHE A 139 -5.78 29.28 -5.12
C PHE A 139 -4.96 29.15 -3.83
N SER A 140 -5.60 28.70 -2.76
CA SER A 140 -4.98 28.32 -1.50
C SER A 140 -5.83 27.28 -0.74
N ILE A 141 -5.21 26.48 0.11
CA ILE A 141 -5.93 25.61 1.07
C ILE A 141 -5.92 26.31 2.42
N VAL A 142 -7.11 26.57 2.96
CA VAL A 142 -7.32 27.30 4.22
C VAL A 142 -7.92 26.35 5.25
N PHE A 143 -7.25 26.24 6.39
CA PHE A 143 -7.68 25.49 7.55
C PHE A 143 -8.23 26.46 8.60
N THR A 144 -9.45 26.24 9.07
CA THR A 144 -10.10 27.08 10.08
C THR A 144 -10.51 26.22 11.28
N ASN A 145 -10.00 26.57 12.46
CA ASN A 145 -10.44 25.95 13.70
C ASN A 145 -11.74 26.61 14.17
N LEU A 146 -12.82 25.84 14.25
CA LEU A 146 -14.16 26.32 14.59
C LEU A 146 -14.53 26.05 16.05
N ALA A 147 -13.59 25.56 16.87
CA ALA A 147 -13.82 25.35 18.30
C ALA A 147 -14.12 26.67 19.02
N THR A 148 -15.00 26.61 20.02
CA THR A 148 -15.37 27.78 20.84
C THR A 148 -14.51 27.93 22.09
N ASP A 149 -13.87 26.85 22.58
CA ASP A 149 -12.93 26.93 23.71
C ASP A 149 -11.64 27.59 23.23
N THR A 150 -11.29 28.74 23.81
CA THR A 150 -10.11 29.52 23.43
C THR A 150 -8.78 28.80 23.66
N ARG A 151 -8.77 27.73 24.45
CA ARG A 151 -7.59 26.88 24.68
C ARG A 151 -7.44 25.77 23.65
N CYS A 152 -8.47 25.53 22.82
CA CYS A 152 -8.37 24.56 21.75
C CYS A 152 -7.45 25.08 20.64
N ASN A 153 -6.38 24.33 20.39
CA ASN A 153 -5.48 24.55 19.27
C ASN A 153 -5.42 23.25 18.44
N LEU A 154 -5.72 23.36 17.16
CA LEU A 154 -5.71 22.24 16.23
C LEU A 154 -4.55 22.40 15.26
N GLN A 155 -3.89 21.29 14.96
CA GLN A 155 -2.91 21.19 13.89
C GLN A 155 -3.47 20.27 12.81
N VAL A 156 -3.35 20.71 11.55
CA VAL A 156 -3.60 19.85 10.39
C VAL A 156 -2.26 19.49 9.75
N ARG A 157 -2.13 18.22 9.36
CA ARG A 157 -1.04 17.68 8.54
C ARG A 157 -1.66 17.10 7.27
N ALA A 158 -1.13 17.43 6.11
CA ALA A 158 -1.71 17.00 4.85
C ALA A 158 -0.67 16.67 3.78
N PHE A 159 -1.01 15.69 2.95
CA PHE A 159 -0.36 15.35 1.70
C PHE A 159 -1.34 15.67 0.57
N LEU A 160 -0.85 16.31 -0.49
CA LEU A 160 -1.67 16.76 -1.60
C LEU A 160 -1.02 16.43 -2.95
N SER A 161 -1.85 16.13 -3.93
CA SER A 161 -1.49 15.99 -5.34
C SER A 161 -2.48 16.80 -6.17
N TYR A 162 -1.98 17.57 -7.13
CA TYR A 162 -2.82 18.50 -7.89
C TYR A 162 -2.30 18.77 -9.30
N GLU A 163 -3.22 19.18 -10.15
CA GLU A 163 -2.97 19.67 -11.49
C GLU A 163 -3.58 21.06 -11.65
N VAL A 164 -2.86 21.94 -12.34
CA VAL A 164 -3.34 23.27 -12.70
C VAL A 164 -3.50 23.36 -14.20
N ALA A 165 -4.60 23.99 -14.63
CA ALA A 165 -4.87 24.20 -16.05
C ALA A 165 -5.45 25.60 -16.29
N ASP A 166 -5.07 26.20 -17.42
CA ASP A 166 -5.77 27.33 -18.01
C ASP A 166 -6.69 26.77 -19.10
N THR A 167 -7.96 26.61 -18.78
CA THR A 167 -8.92 25.91 -19.65
C THR A 167 -9.42 26.74 -20.84
N GLY A 168 -8.88 27.94 -21.08
CA GLY A 168 -9.41 28.84 -22.10
C GLY A 168 -10.89 29.14 -21.86
N SER A 169 -11.60 29.64 -22.88
CA SER A 169 -13.02 30.04 -22.80
C SER A 169 -14.01 28.86 -22.67
N LEU A 170 -13.60 27.70 -22.16
CA LEU A 170 -14.50 26.59 -21.86
C LEU A 170 -15.35 26.93 -20.63
N GLY A 171 -16.46 27.62 -20.90
CA GLY A 171 -17.67 27.67 -20.07
C GLY A 171 -17.50 28.17 -18.64
N TYR A 172 -17.75 29.46 -18.43
CA TYR A 172 -17.90 30.16 -17.13
C TYR A 172 -18.98 29.58 -16.18
N ASN A 173 -19.57 28.43 -16.52
CA ASN A 173 -20.83 27.88 -15.99
C ASN A 173 -20.70 26.41 -15.55
N ILE A 174 -19.53 25.96 -15.10
CA ILE A 174 -19.37 24.62 -14.54
C ILE A 174 -19.34 24.72 -13.01
N PRO A 175 -20.26 24.06 -12.29
CA PRO A 175 -20.27 24.09 -10.84
C PRO A 175 -19.16 23.24 -10.24
N THR A 176 -18.80 23.54 -9.00
CA THR A 176 -17.81 22.78 -8.21
C THR A 176 -18.54 21.92 -7.18
N VAL A 177 -18.13 20.66 -6.99
CA VAL A 177 -18.62 19.83 -5.87
C VAL A 177 -18.06 20.41 -4.56
N VAL A 178 -18.93 20.69 -3.59
CA VAL A 178 -18.52 21.28 -2.30
C VAL A 178 -18.85 20.43 -1.10
N ALA A 179 -19.69 19.41 -1.27
CA ALA A 179 -19.94 18.43 -0.22
C ALA A 179 -20.49 17.12 -0.79
N VAL A 180 -20.26 16.05 -0.04
CA VAL A 180 -20.83 14.71 -0.27
C VAL A 180 -21.50 14.25 1.02
N GLU A 181 -22.77 13.88 0.96
CA GLU A 181 -23.52 13.39 2.11
C GLU A 181 -24.14 12.01 1.81
N PRO A 182 -23.87 10.97 2.61
CA PRO A 182 -22.86 10.94 3.67
C PRO A 182 -21.43 11.06 3.10
N ARG A 183 -20.46 11.46 3.94
CA ARG A 183 -19.04 11.57 3.54
C ARG A 183 -18.46 10.28 2.97
N THR A 184 -18.90 9.14 3.51
CA THR A 184 -18.56 7.81 3.01
C THR A 184 -19.80 7.26 2.30
N VAL A 185 -19.78 7.31 0.98
CA VAL A 185 -20.79 6.75 0.08
C VAL A 185 -20.58 5.25 -0.05
N TYR A 186 -21.65 4.47 0.11
CA TYR A 186 -21.61 3.02 0.02
C TYR A 186 -22.86 2.47 -0.65
N SER A 187 -22.71 1.28 -1.22
CA SER A 187 -23.79 0.54 -1.89
C SER A 187 -24.86 0.06 -0.91
N ASN A 188 -26.09 -0.08 -1.41
CA ASN A 188 -27.24 -0.63 -0.68
C ASN A 188 -27.58 0.14 0.62
N HIS A 189 -27.14 1.41 0.70
CA HIS A 189 -27.63 2.33 1.71
C HIS A 189 -29.14 2.56 1.53
N ALA A 190 -29.90 2.50 2.62
CA ALA A 190 -31.35 2.73 2.60
C ALA A 190 -31.71 4.19 2.21
N GLY A 191 -30.79 5.14 2.41
CA GLY A 191 -30.93 6.53 1.97
C GLY A 191 -30.30 6.79 0.60
N ARG A 192 -30.34 8.05 0.16
CA ARG A 192 -29.68 8.50 -1.06
C ARG A 192 -28.40 9.24 -0.71
N SER A 193 -27.37 9.06 -1.51
CA SER A 193 -26.14 9.84 -1.44
C SER A 193 -26.31 11.12 -2.26
N VAL A 194 -25.93 12.25 -1.68
CA VAL A 194 -26.16 13.59 -2.21
C VAL A 194 -24.84 14.30 -2.45
N LEU A 195 -24.65 14.82 -3.66
CA LEU A 195 -23.61 15.79 -4.00
C LEU A 195 -24.19 17.19 -3.93
N VAL A 196 -23.50 18.09 -3.24
CA VAL A 196 -23.83 19.52 -3.23
C VAL A 196 -22.90 20.26 -4.17
N LEU A 197 -23.47 21.03 -5.08
CA LEU A 197 -22.77 21.76 -6.14
C LEU A 197 -22.89 23.26 -5.92
N SER A 198 -21.77 23.98 -5.99
CA SER A 198 -21.72 25.44 -5.97
C SER A 198 -21.64 26.00 -7.39
N HIS A 199 -22.66 26.76 -7.80
CA HIS A 199 -22.74 27.38 -9.13
C HIS A 199 -22.07 28.76 -9.21
N GLY A 200 -21.67 29.31 -8.07
CA GLY A 200 -21.10 30.65 -7.98
C GLY A 200 -22.13 31.75 -7.89
N ASP A 201 -21.65 32.97 -7.64
CA ASP A 201 -22.53 34.09 -7.38
C ASP A 201 -23.26 34.57 -8.63
N GLY A 202 -24.56 34.82 -8.48
CA GLY A 202 -25.40 35.35 -9.56
C GLY A 202 -26.00 34.31 -10.50
N ARG A 203 -25.71 33.02 -10.29
CA ARG A 203 -26.34 31.93 -11.04
C ARG A 203 -27.23 31.08 -10.15
N MET A 204 -28.49 30.97 -10.54
CA MET A 204 -29.42 30.02 -9.93
C MET A 204 -29.32 28.67 -10.64
N PRO A 205 -29.24 27.56 -9.90
CA PRO A 205 -29.20 26.23 -10.49
C PRO A 205 -30.54 25.86 -11.12
N GLU A 206 -30.49 25.28 -12.32
CA GLU A 206 -31.68 24.80 -13.03
C GLU A 206 -31.88 23.30 -12.83
N SER A 207 -33.15 22.85 -12.75
CA SER A 207 -33.48 21.42 -12.65
C SER A 207 -33.21 20.64 -13.93
N THR A 208 -33.03 21.33 -15.05
CA THR A 208 -32.70 20.77 -16.37
C THR A 208 -31.21 20.46 -16.54
N GLU A 209 -30.36 20.91 -15.63
CA GLU A 209 -28.93 20.58 -15.62
C GLU A 209 -28.72 19.13 -15.18
N ILE A 210 -27.95 18.39 -15.96
CA ILE A 210 -27.76 16.96 -15.79
C ILE A 210 -26.45 16.69 -15.09
N VAL A 211 -26.51 15.83 -14.07
CA VAL A 211 -25.34 15.25 -13.43
C VAL A 211 -25.44 13.74 -13.58
N SER A 212 -24.43 13.17 -14.22
CA SER A 212 -24.35 11.74 -14.49
C SER A 212 -23.04 11.17 -13.93
N LEU A 213 -23.08 9.91 -13.57
CA LEU A 213 -21.96 9.14 -13.07
C LEU A 213 -21.58 8.12 -14.14
N VAL A 214 -20.32 8.16 -14.55
CA VAL A 214 -19.74 7.26 -15.55
C VAL A 214 -18.65 6.45 -14.89
N ASP A 215 -18.63 5.14 -15.10
CA ASP A 215 -17.61 4.24 -14.55
C ASP A 215 -16.20 4.73 -14.92
N LEU A 216 -15.33 4.87 -13.91
CA LEU A 216 -13.97 5.38 -14.05
C LEU A 216 -13.09 4.50 -14.98
N SER A 217 -13.38 3.21 -15.08
CA SER A 217 -12.61 2.27 -15.90
C SER A 217 -13.13 2.12 -17.33
N ARG A 218 -14.38 2.51 -17.61
CA ARG A 218 -15.05 2.18 -18.88
C ARG A 218 -15.20 3.36 -19.85
N GLY A 219 -15.50 4.57 -19.35
CA GLY A 219 -15.84 5.68 -20.24
C GLY A 219 -15.43 7.05 -19.71
N THR A 220 -15.50 8.07 -20.55
CA THR A 220 -15.22 9.47 -20.17
C THR A 220 -16.50 10.29 -20.12
N CYS A 221 -16.43 11.52 -19.62
CA CYS A 221 -17.60 12.41 -19.67
C CYS A 221 -17.98 12.80 -21.11
N GLU A 222 -17.03 12.80 -22.05
CA GLU A 222 -17.28 13.10 -23.46
C GLU A 222 -17.80 11.89 -24.22
N GLN A 223 -17.31 10.70 -23.88
CA GLN A 223 -17.71 9.43 -24.47
C GLN A 223 -18.09 8.46 -23.35
N GLN A 224 -19.38 8.47 -23.03
CA GLN A 224 -19.95 7.60 -22.01
C GLN A 224 -19.98 6.15 -22.54
N ASP A 225 -19.40 5.23 -21.77
CA ASP A 225 -19.44 3.79 -22.04
C ASP A 225 -19.82 3.07 -20.74
N GLY A 226 -20.55 1.96 -20.87
CA GLY A 226 -21.19 1.26 -19.75
C GLY A 226 -22.48 1.90 -19.24
N ASP A 227 -22.90 1.49 -18.05
CA ASP A 227 -24.13 1.98 -17.42
C ASP A 227 -23.90 3.37 -16.82
N VAL A 228 -24.66 4.35 -17.32
CA VAL A 228 -24.62 5.73 -16.85
C VAL A 228 -25.70 5.94 -15.80
N LEU A 229 -25.31 6.34 -14.59
CA LEU A 229 -26.28 6.67 -13.54
C LEU A 229 -26.56 8.17 -13.55
N TYR A 230 -27.83 8.56 -13.60
CA TYR A 230 -28.23 9.96 -13.50
C TYR A 230 -28.58 10.31 -12.05
N MET A 231 -28.16 11.49 -11.61
CA MET A 231 -28.48 12.00 -10.28
C MET A 231 -29.67 12.95 -10.33
N ASP A 232 -30.64 12.73 -9.44
CA ASP A 232 -31.87 13.52 -9.37
C ASP A 232 -31.62 14.90 -8.77
N TYR A 233 -32.32 15.92 -9.26
CA TYR A 233 -32.29 17.28 -8.72
C TYR A 233 -33.09 17.40 -7.43
N TYR A 234 -32.50 18.05 -6.42
CA TYR A 234 -33.17 18.38 -5.15
C TYR A 234 -33.13 19.88 -4.87
N THR A 235 -34.28 20.40 -4.44
CA THR A 235 -34.42 21.79 -3.98
C THR A 235 -33.95 21.97 -2.54
N THR A 236 -33.90 20.89 -1.76
CA THR A 236 -33.53 20.90 -0.34
C THR A 236 -32.08 20.45 -0.18
N LEU A 237 -31.27 21.29 0.45
CA LEU A 237 -29.88 20.97 0.77
C LEU A 237 -29.82 20.19 2.09
N PRO A 238 -28.92 19.20 2.24
CA PRO A 238 -28.72 18.50 3.51
C PRO A 238 -28.41 19.48 4.64
N ALA A 239 -29.07 19.31 5.79
CA ALA A 239 -28.91 20.21 6.94
C ALA A 239 -27.55 20.06 7.64
N THR A 240 -26.93 18.89 7.50
CA THR A 240 -25.62 18.50 8.04
C THR A 240 -24.46 19.16 7.30
N VAL A 241 -24.66 19.61 6.07
CA VAL A 241 -23.63 20.24 5.26
C VAL A 241 -23.49 21.72 5.62
N HIS A 242 -22.28 22.11 6.03
CA HIS A 242 -21.91 23.51 6.23
C HIS A 242 -21.58 24.16 4.88
N LEU A 243 -22.32 25.21 4.52
CA LEU A 243 -22.15 25.94 3.27
C LEU A 243 -21.88 27.41 3.55
N ASP A 244 -20.79 27.93 3.01
CA ASP A 244 -20.45 29.34 3.05
C ASP A 244 -21.19 30.10 1.93
N GLY A 245 -21.90 31.17 2.29
CA GLY A 245 -22.56 32.07 1.32
C GLY A 245 -24.05 31.84 1.13
N ASN A 246 -24.60 32.35 0.02
CA ASN A 246 -26.04 32.30 -0.24
C ASN A 246 -26.47 30.90 -0.71
N ARG A 247 -27.33 30.23 0.09
CA ARG A 247 -27.87 28.89 -0.21
C ARG A 247 -28.56 28.78 -1.58
N THR A 248 -29.04 29.88 -2.17
CA THR A 248 -29.66 29.85 -3.51
C THR A 248 -28.67 29.60 -4.65
N HIS A 249 -27.36 29.70 -4.41
CA HIS A 249 -26.32 29.42 -5.40
C HIS A 249 -25.88 27.95 -5.40
N PHE A 250 -26.53 27.11 -4.59
CA PHE A 250 -26.20 25.70 -4.44
C PHE A 250 -27.33 24.81 -4.93
N SER A 251 -26.97 23.64 -5.45
CA SER A 251 -27.94 22.60 -5.79
C SER A 251 -27.51 21.26 -5.24
N ALA A 252 -28.49 20.44 -4.87
CA ALA A 252 -28.25 19.06 -4.47
C ALA A 252 -28.56 18.11 -5.64
N ARG A 253 -27.73 17.09 -5.81
CA ARG A 253 -27.90 15.99 -6.77
C ARG A 253 -27.81 14.67 -6.02
N GLY A 254 -28.83 13.83 -6.09
CA GLY A 254 -28.90 12.62 -5.27
C GLY A 254 -29.13 11.35 -6.07
N THR A 255 -28.50 10.26 -5.66
CA THR A 255 -28.72 8.92 -6.23
C THR A 255 -28.60 7.82 -5.18
N THR A 256 -29.01 6.61 -5.54
CA THR A 256 -28.79 5.40 -4.74
C THR A 256 -27.84 4.49 -5.50
N PHE A 257 -26.85 3.96 -4.79
CA PHE A 257 -25.88 3.03 -5.36
C PHE A 257 -26.24 1.60 -4.95
N HIS A 258 -26.19 0.68 -5.90
CA HIS A 258 -26.48 -0.73 -5.66
C HIS A 258 -25.22 -1.59 -5.60
N GLU A 259 -24.12 -1.11 -6.21
CA GLU A 259 -22.85 -1.82 -6.28
C GLU A 259 -21.69 -0.86 -5.97
N PRO A 260 -20.62 -1.35 -5.32
CA PRO A 260 -19.40 -0.58 -5.12
C PRO A 260 -18.68 -0.37 -6.45
N ASN A 261 -18.26 0.86 -6.72
CA ASN A 261 -17.51 1.24 -7.92
C ASN A 261 -16.96 2.67 -7.78
N THR A 262 -16.06 3.06 -8.66
CA THR A 262 -15.54 4.42 -8.76
C THR A 262 -16.10 5.09 -10.01
N TYR A 263 -16.66 6.29 -9.84
CA TYR A 263 -17.36 7.01 -10.89
C TYR A 263 -16.77 8.40 -11.13
N ARG A 264 -16.66 8.78 -12.41
CA ARG A 264 -16.53 10.18 -12.83
C ARG A 264 -17.88 10.88 -12.65
N VAL A 265 -17.86 12.01 -11.96
CA VAL A 265 -19.02 12.90 -11.87
C VAL A 265 -18.98 13.86 -13.05
N CYS A 266 -19.87 13.66 -14.00
CA CYS A 266 -19.98 14.45 -15.21
C CYS A 266 -21.14 15.42 -15.09
N TYR A 267 -20.87 16.70 -15.33
CA TYR A 267 -21.87 17.75 -15.37
C TYR A 267 -22.11 18.21 -16.81
N ARG A 268 -23.39 18.37 -17.15
CA ARG A 268 -23.85 18.93 -18.43
C ARG A 268 -24.83 20.05 -18.18
N ALA A 269 -24.50 21.24 -18.68
CA ALA A 269 -25.36 22.40 -18.62
C ALA A 269 -26.62 22.22 -19.48
N ASN A 270 -27.67 23.00 -19.18
CA ASN A 270 -28.89 23.02 -19.97
C ASN A 270 -28.57 23.39 -21.44
N ASN A 271 -29.11 22.62 -22.39
CA ASN A 271 -28.86 22.76 -23.84
C ASN A 271 -27.38 22.63 -24.28
N SER A 272 -26.52 22.04 -23.46
CA SER A 272 -25.15 21.68 -23.87
C SER A 272 -25.10 20.20 -24.27
N ASP A 273 -24.38 19.91 -25.35
CA ASP A 273 -24.01 18.53 -25.73
C ASP A 273 -22.70 18.09 -25.08
N VAL A 274 -21.93 19.04 -24.53
CA VAL A 274 -20.66 18.76 -23.86
C VAL A 274 -20.92 18.51 -22.37
N ALA A 275 -20.45 17.37 -21.87
CA ALA A 275 -20.38 17.05 -20.46
C ALA A 275 -18.93 17.08 -19.96
N THR A 276 -18.72 17.59 -18.77
CA THR A 276 -17.37 17.83 -18.21
C THR A 276 -17.24 17.18 -16.83
N GLN A 277 -16.07 16.59 -16.57
CA GLN A 277 -15.74 16.03 -15.25
C GLN A 277 -15.60 17.17 -14.23
N ILE A 278 -16.31 17.05 -13.12
CA ILE A 278 -16.24 17.99 -11.98
C ILE A 278 -15.69 17.35 -10.71
N ALA A 279 -15.73 16.02 -10.61
CA ALA A 279 -15.19 15.24 -9.50
C ALA A 279 -15.06 13.75 -9.87
N VAL A 280 -14.40 12.98 -9.02
CA VAL A 280 -14.44 11.51 -8.99
C VAL A 280 -14.93 11.08 -7.61
N ILE A 281 -15.85 10.12 -7.57
CA ILE A 281 -16.39 9.55 -6.34
C ILE A 281 -16.16 8.04 -6.27
N THR A 282 -15.79 7.53 -5.11
CA THR A 282 -15.66 6.09 -4.82
C THR A 282 -16.81 5.63 -3.93
N VAL A 283 -17.54 4.61 -4.38
CA VAL A 283 -18.64 3.97 -3.65
C VAL A 283 -18.11 2.69 -3.04
N TYR A 284 -18.13 2.61 -1.71
CA TYR A 284 -17.66 1.45 -0.97
C TYR A 284 -18.73 0.37 -0.84
N ALA A 285 -18.32 -0.86 -0.51
CA ALA A 285 -19.26 -1.97 -0.33
C ALA A 285 -20.15 -1.79 0.92
N GLY A 286 -19.64 -1.06 1.93
CA GLY A 286 -20.34 -0.82 3.18
C GLY A 286 -19.84 0.39 3.93
N ASN A 287 -20.41 0.58 5.11
CA ASN A 287 -19.92 1.50 6.13
C ASN A 287 -19.75 0.68 7.43
N PRO A 288 -18.56 0.57 8.03
CA PRO A 288 -17.27 1.16 7.62
C PRO A 288 -16.84 0.79 6.20
N ALA A 289 -16.11 1.69 5.54
CA ALA A 289 -15.61 1.50 4.18
C ALA A 289 -14.40 0.56 4.13
N TYR A 290 -13.50 0.69 5.09
CA TYR A 290 -12.27 -0.12 5.19
C TYR A 290 -11.72 -0.08 6.61
N TYR A 291 -10.72 -0.92 6.86
CA TYR A 291 -9.99 -0.92 8.13
C TYR A 291 -8.48 -0.92 7.94
N ASP A 292 -7.78 -0.45 8.97
CA ASP A 292 -6.33 -0.56 9.11
C ASP A 292 -5.97 -1.09 10.51
N ILE A 293 -4.76 -1.62 10.67
CA ILE A 293 -4.25 -2.07 11.96
C ILE A 293 -3.28 -1.01 12.50
N VAL A 294 -3.68 -0.37 13.59
CA VAL A 294 -2.99 0.82 14.12
C VAL A 294 -2.12 0.52 15.34
N ASP A 295 -2.24 -0.66 15.92
CA ASP A 295 -1.46 -1.08 17.09
C ASP A 295 -1.36 -2.61 17.18
N GLY A 296 -0.29 -3.11 17.80
CA GLY A 296 -0.05 -4.55 17.99
C GLY A 296 0.52 -5.27 16.76
N LEU A 297 1.15 -4.53 15.85
CA LEU A 297 1.93 -5.07 14.74
C LEU A 297 3.40 -5.25 15.13
N THR A 298 4.07 -6.23 14.53
CA THR A 298 5.54 -6.32 14.58
C THR A 298 6.20 -5.23 13.74
N GLU A 299 7.52 -5.05 13.86
CA GLU A 299 8.31 -4.18 12.96
C GLU A 299 8.15 -4.52 11.47
N LYS A 300 7.70 -5.75 11.15
CA LYS A 300 7.43 -6.22 9.79
C LYS A 300 5.97 -6.02 9.35
N GLY A 301 5.12 -5.43 10.20
CA GLY A 301 3.70 -5.25 9.91
C GLY A 301 2.87 -6.54 10.06
N GLU A 302 3.34 -7.51 10.85
CA GLU A 302 2.64 -8.78 11.05
C GLU A 302 1.79 -8.72 12.32
N VAL A 303 0.61 -9.36 12.30
CA VAL A 303 -0.17 -9.62 13.52
C VAL A 303 0.21 -10.99 14.09
N LEU A 304 0.49 -11.03 15.39
CA LEU A 304 0.87 -12.27 16.07
C LEU A 304 -0.24 -12.78 16.99
N VAL A 305 -0.38 -14.11 17.05
CA VAL A 305 -1.25 -14.79 18.01
C VAL A 305 -0.80 -14.49 19.43
N GLY A 306 -1.76 -14.22 20.31
CA GLY A 306 -1.53 -13.87 21.72
C GLY A 306 -1.09 -12.43 21.95
N VAL A 307 -0.92 -11.64 20.89
CA VAL A 307 -0.64 -10.20 20.99
C VAL A 307 -1.95 -9.42 20.94
N LYS A 308 -2.01 -8.36 21.74
CA LYS A 308 -3.13 -7.43 21.74
C LYS A 308 -2.97 -6.47 20.58
N THR A 309 -3.95 -6.44 19.70
CA THR A 309 -3.94 -5.71 18.43
C THR A 309 -5.17 -4.81 18.35
N THR A 310 -5.04 -3.67 17.69
CA THR A 310 -6.14 -2.72 17.51
C THR A 310 -6.39 -2.47 16.02
N ILE A 311 -7.62 -2.75 15.58
CA ILE A 311 -8.14 -2.36 14.28
C ILE A 311 -8.77 -0.98 14.39
N LYS A 312 -8.55 -0.13 13.38
CA LYS A 312 -9.28 1.11 13.15
C LYS A 312 -10.15 0.97 11.91
N PHE A 313 -11.46 1.06 12.10
CA PHE A 313 -12.44 1.10 11.02
C PHE A 313 -12.71 2.54 10.60
N TYR A 314 -12.72 2.82 9.29
CA TYR A 314 -12.96 4.14 8.73
C TYR A 314 -14.37 4.21 8.12
N GLY A 315 -15.16 5.20 8.51
CA GLY A 315 -16.56 5.29 8.10
C GLY A 315 -17.23 6.57 8.59
N TYR A 316 -18.54 6.51 8.82
CA TYR A 316 -19.29 7.61 9.43
C TYR A 316 -20.41 7.09 10.32
N ASP A 317 -20.81 7.89 11.31
CA ASP A 317 -21.88 7.58 12.26
C ASP A 317 -21.76 6.16 12.86
N LEU A 318 -20.53 5.77 13.21
CA LEU A 318 -20.27 4.50 13.89
C LEU A 318 -20.66 4.59 15.38
N ASP A 319 -21.08 3.49 15.99
CA ASP A 319 -21.49 3.41 17.41
C ASP A 319 -20.72 2.30 18.12
N THR A 320 -19.68 2.64 18.87
CA THR A 320 -18.80 1.64 19.51
C THR A 320 -19.26 1.18 20.89
N ARG A 321 -20.33 1.77 21.42
CA ARG A 321 -20.85 1.43 22.75
C ARG A 321 -21.36 0.01 22.79
N LYS A 322 -21.50 -0.53 24.01
CA LYS A 322 -22.25 -1.76 24.23
C LYS A 322 -23.65 -1.76 23.59
N ASN A 323 -23.98 -2.83 22.85
CA ASN A 323 -25.18 -2.96 22.00
C ASN A 323 -25.26 -1.90 20.89
N GLY A 324 -24.12 -1.35 20.49
CA GLY A 324 -23.92 -0.49 19.33
C GLY A 324 -23.71 -1.33 18.09
N ASP A 325 -22.67 -1.00 17.36
CA ASP A 325 -22.13 -1.78 16.26
C ASP A 325 -21.35 -3.00 16.79
N GLU A 326 -21.31 -4.05 15.99
CA GLU A 326 -20.66 -5.32 16.35
C GLU A 326 -19.55 -5.67 15.36
N ALA A 327 -18.52 -6.36 15.84
CA ALA A 327 -17.45 -6.87 15.01
C ALA A 327 -17.08 -8.31 15.38
N LYS A 328 -16.70 -9.09 14.38
CA LYS A 328 -16.18 -10.45 14.57
C LYS A 328 -15.18 -10.79 13.47
N PHE A 329 -14.28 -11.71 13.79
CA PHE A 329 -13.54 -12.44 12.77
C PHE A 329 -14.36 -13.61 12.28
N VAL A 330 -14.32 -13.88 10.98
CA VAL A 330 -14.92 -15.07 10.37
C VAL A 330 -13.84 -15.79 9.59
N ASN A 331 -13.91 -17.11 9.47
CA ASN A 331 -12.96 -17.86 8.65
C ASN A 331 -13.00 -17.32 7.21
N PHE A 332 -11.85 -17.18 6.55
CA PHE A 332 -11.78 -16.61 5.20
C PHE A 332 -12.69 -17.31 4.18
N ALA A 333 -12.96 -18.61 4.35
CA ALA A 333 -13.84 -19.36 3.44
C ALA A 333 -15.34 -19.18 3.73
N GLU A 334 -15.72 -18.56 4.84
CA GLU A 334 -17.11 -18.35 5.24
C GLU A 334 -17.59 -16.94 4.89
N GLU A 335 -18.91 -16.79 4.81
CA GLU A 335 -19.57 -15.51 4.61
C GLU A 335 -19.82 -14.81 5.95
N CYS A 336 -19.80 -13.47 5.95
CA CYS A 336 -19.94 -12.70 7.19
C CYS A 336 -21.30 -12.88 7.87
N ASP A 337 -22.38 -13.10 7.10
CA ASP A 337 -23.74 -13.28 7.62
C ASP A 337 -23.91 -14.62 8.36
N GLU A 338 -23.30 -15.69 7.87
CA GLU A 338 -23.51 -17.07 8.36
C GLU A 338 -22.35 -17.56 9.24
N GLY A 339 -21.15 -17.04 9.02
CA GLY A 339 -19.93 -17.48 9.69
C GLY A 339 -19.92 -17.20 11.18
N SER A 340 -19.38 -18.14 11.95
CA SER A 340 -19.24 -17.99 13.41
C SER A 340 -17.98 -17.19 13.75
N PRO A 341 -17.94 -16.52 14.92
CA PRO A 341 -16.71 -15.87 15.39
C PRO A 341 -15.52 -16.83 15.42
N ALA A 342 -14.40 -16.41 14.84
CA ALA A 342 -13.21 -17.22 14.58
C ALA A 342 -11.92 -16.60 15.19
N GLY A 343 -10.79 -17.31 15.07
CA GLY A 343 -9.49 -16.85 15.61
C GLY A 343 -9.40 -16.88 17.14
N GLY A 344 -10.35 -17.56 17.78
CA GLY A 344 -10.57 -17.50 19.23
C GLY A 344 -10.93 -16.11 19.74
N VAL A 345 -11.39 -15.22 18.85
CA VAL A 345 -11.95 -13.91 19.20
C VAL A 345 -13.47 -14.05 19.20
N VAL A 346 -14.09 -13.69 20.33
CA VAL A 346 -15.55 -13.71 20.45
C VAL A 346 -16.18 -12.59 19.62
N LEU A 347 -17.46 -12.73 19.30
CA LEU A 347 -18.24 -11.58 18.83
C LEU A 347 -18.22 -10.50 19.90
N GLU A 348 -17.86 -9.28 19.51
CA GLU A 348 -17.86 -8.12 20.40
C GLU A 348 -19.02 -7.20 20.03
N ASP A 349 -19.85 -6.91 21.03
CA ASP A 349 -20.96 -5.95 20.96
C ASP A 349 -20.64 -4.63 21.66
N ASP A 350 -19.38 -4.47 22.10
CA ASP A 350 -18.80 -3.32 22.79
C ASP A 350 -17.38 -3.09 22.23
N LEU A 351 -17.27 -2.25 21.19
CA LEU A 351 -16.05 -2.05 20.42
C LEU A 351 -15.06 -1.13 21.17
N LYS A 352 -14.38 -1.70 22.15
CA LYS A 352 -13.34 -1.04 22.95
C LYS A 352 -12.13 -0.62 22.11
N PRO A 353 -11.42 0.45 22.49
CA PRO A 353 -11.35 1.05 23.84
C PRO A 353 -12.27 2.24 24.14
N GLU A 354 -12.97 2.79 23.17
CA GLU A 354 -13.72 4.04 23.31
C GLU A 354 -15.21 3.84 23.09
N ASP A 355 -16.04 4.72 23.66
CA ASP A 355 -17.52 4.70 23.58
C ASP A 355 -18.01 5.84 22.66
N ASN A 356 -17.47 5.91 21.45
CA ASN A 356 -17.80 6.92 20.45
C ASN A 356 -19.10 6.58 19.73
N HIS A 357 -19.93 7.58 19.48
CA HIS A 357 -21.21 7.43 18.81
C HIS A 357 -21.76 8.77 18.32
N GLY A 358 -22.68 8.72 17.36
CA GLY A 358 -23.41 9.91 16.89
C GLY A 358 -22.82 10.52 15.62
N PRO A 359 -23.37 11.67 15.18
CA PRO A 359 -23.34 12.08 13.77
C PRO A 359 -21.98 12.57 13.23
N ASN A 360 -20.86 12.34 13.92
CA ASN A 360 -19.51 12.68 13.46
C ASN A 360 -18.46 11.67 13.95
N THR A 361 -18.86 10.42 14.20
CA THR A 361 -17.93 9.33 14.53
C THR A 361 -17.40 8.72 13.22
N THR A 362 -16.29 9.28 12.75
CA THR A 362 -15.63 8.98 11.46
C THR A 362 -14.72 7.76 11.49
N TYR A 363 -14.41 7.26 12.69
CA TYR A 363 -13.74 5.97 12.83
C TYR A 363 -14.17 5.27 14.12
N SER A 364 -13.97 3.96 14.17
CA SER A 364 -14.07 3.19 15.39
C SER A 364 -12.81 2.39 15.61
N LEU A 365 -12.48 2.13 16.88
CA LEU A 365 -11.36 1.30 17.26
C LEU A 365 -11.90 0.01 17.86
N TRP A 366 -11.35 -1.12 17.43
CA TRP A 366 -11.68 -2.42 18.00
C TRP A 366 -10.41 -3.15 18.41
N ARG A 367 -10.29 -3.40 19.71
CA ARG A 367 -9.10 -4.00 20.31
C ARG A 367 -9.37 -5.42 20.76
N TRP A 368 -8.54 -6.34 20.30
CA TRP A 368 -8.72 -7.78 20.46
C TRP A 368 -7.39 -8.50 20.68
N THR A 369 -7.47 -9.79 21.01
CA THR A 369 -6.31 -10.69 21.07
C THR A 369 -6.72 -12.02 20.43
N MET A 370 -6.08 -12.34 19.32
CA MET A 370 -6.34 -13.59 18.60
C MET A 370 -5.59 -14.72 19.28
N THR A 371 -6.26 -15.83 19.56
CA THR A 371 -5.65 -17.00 20.21
C THR A 371 -5.37 -18.13 19.25
N GLU A 372 -5.91 -18.07 18.04
CA GLU A 372 -5.75 -19.09 17.00
C GLU A 372 -5.27 -18.44 15.69
N GLY A 373 -4.14 -18.90 15.16
CA GLY A 373 -3.62 -18.42 13.88
C GLY A 373 -4.43 -18.95 12.70
N GLY A 374 -4.52 -18.17 11.62
CA GLY A 374 -5.29 -18.55 10.44
C GLY A 374 -5.49 -17.37 9.49
N SER A 375 -6.34 -17.58 8.47
CA SER A 375 -6.80 -16.52 7.58
C SER A 375 -8.26 -16.19 7.92
N TYR A 376 -8.51 -14.93 8.25
CA TYR A 376 -9.81 -14.47 8.71
C TYR A 376 -10.24 -13.22 7.95
N LYS A 377 -11.54 -13.11 7.70
CA LYS A 377 -12.19 -11.88 7.28
C LYS A 377 -12.58 -11.07 8.50
N VAL A 378 -12.63 -9.74 8.34
CA VAL A 378 -13.17 -8.83 9.35
C VAL A 378 -14.59 -8.48 8.96
N CYS A 379 -15.55 -8.87 9.80
CA CYS A 379 -16.96 -8.59 9.58
C CYS A 379 -17.44 -7.54 10.57
N TYR A 380 -18.26 -6.61 10.08
CA TYR A 380 -18.83 -5.53 10.87
C TYR A 380 -20.34 -5.47 10.66
N LYS A 381 -21.09 -5.25 11.72
CA LYS A 381 -22.54 -5.05 11.66
C LYS A 381 -22.90 -3.75 12.34
N ARG A 382 -23.43 -2.81 11.55
CA ARG A 382 -23.98 -1.57 12.09
C ARG A 382 -25.31 -1.83 12.79
N LYS A 383 -25.53 -1.21 13.95
CA LYS A 383 -26.81 -1.27 14.66
C LYS A 383 -28.00 -0.83 13.80
N ALA A 384 -27.80 0.25 13.04
CA ALA A 384 -28.84 0.86 12.22
C ALA A 384 -29.20 0.00 10.99
N ALA A 385 -28.23 -0.68 10.38
CA ALA A 385 -28.45 -1.52 9.21
C ALA A 385 -28.85 -2.95 9.58
N ASN A 386 -28.30 -3.47 10.69
CA ASN A 386 -28.49 -4.82 11.19
C ASN A 386 -28.18 -5.93 10.15
N VAL A 387 -27.14 -5.71 9.33
CA VAL A 387 -26.62 -6.63 8.31
C VAL A 387 -25.12 -6.77 8.51
N TRP A 388 -24.56 -7.97 8.38
CA TRP A 388 -23.11 -8.16 8.42
C TRP A 388 -22.49 -7.83 7.06
N THR A 389 -21.42 -7.04 7.08
CA THR A 389 -20.65 -6.74 5.88
C THR A 389 -19.19 -7.06 6.13
N GLU A 390 -18.53 -7.67 5.14
CA GLU A 390 -17.08 -7.76 5.11
C GLU A 390 -16.49 -6.36 4.96
N VAL A 391 -15.59 -5.99 5.87
CA VAL A 391 -14.86 -4.72 5.76
C VAL A 391 -13.50 -5.01 5.14
N PRO A 392 -13.17 -4.45 3.97
CA PRO A 392 -11.89 -4.70 3.32
C PRO A 392 -10.76 -4.04 4.11
N PHE A 393 -9.56 -4.63 4.02
CA PHE A 393 -8.35 -3.98 4.49
C PHE A 393 -7.99 -2.81 3.57
N ILE A 394 -7.38 -1.75 4.11
CA ILE A 394 -7.15 -0.52 3.34
C ILE A 394 -6.33 -0.74 2.04
N GLU A 395 -5.37 -1.67 2.04
CA GLU A 395 -4.58 -1.98 0.83
C GLU A 395 -5.42 -2.66 -0.27
N ASP A 396 -6.56 -3.26 0.07
CA ASP A 396 -7.47 -3.89 -0.88
C ASP A 396 -8.43 -2.85 -1.52
N VAL A 397 -8.48 -1.63 -0.97
CA VAL A 397 -9.28 -0.53 -1.52
C VAL A 397 -8.50 0.11 -2.67
N THR A 398 -8.73 -0.38 -3.88
CA THR A 398 -8.19 0.25 -5.08
C THR A 398 -8.84 1.62 -5.31
N ILE A 399 -8.14 2.70 -4.99
CA ILE A 399 -8.32 3.96 -5.71
C ILE A 399 -7.57 3.73 -7.02
N ALA A 400 -8.29 3.58 -8.12
CA ALA A 400 -7.65 3.40 -9.42
C ALA A 400 -6.65 4.55 -9.61
N ASP A 401 -5.36 4.22 -9.66
CA ASP A 401 -4.35 5.14 -10.15
C ASP A 401 -4.83 5.64 -11.51
N LYS A 402 -4.80 6.97 -11.70
CA LYS A 402 -5.04 7.59 -13.00
C LYS A 402 -4.20 6.80 -14.02
N PRO A 403 -4.81 6.10 -14.99
CA PRO A 403 -4.03 5.36 -15.96
C PRO A 403 -3.39 6.38 -16.90
N GLU A 404 -2.16 6.79 -16.61
CA GLU A 404 -1.31 7.42 -17.61
C GLU A 404 -0.64 6.30 -18.42
N GLY A 405 -1.40 5.85 -19.42
CA GLY A 405 -0.93 4.96 -20.47
C GLY A 405 -1.97 3.92 -20.86
N PRO A 406 -2.01 3.49 -22.13
CA PRO A 406 -2.75 2.27 -22.48
C PRO A 406 -2.20 1.16 -21.60
N ILE A 407 -3.09 0.50 -20.85
CA ILE A 407 -2.79 -0.68 -20.05
C ILE A 407 -2.09 -1.66 -21.02
N PRO A 408 -0.82 -2.01 -20.82
CA PRO A 408 -0.25 -3.11 -21.57
C PRO A 408 -1.09 -4.32 -21.19
N GLU A 409 -1.72 -4.98 -22.17
CA GLU A 409 -2.15 -6.36 -21.95
C GLU A 409 -0.99 -7.08 -21.26
N GLU A 410 -1.22 -7.62 -20.06
CA GLU A 410 -0.16 -8.20 -19.26
C GLU A 410 0.41 -9.40 -20.02
N HIS A 411 1.49 -9.17 -20.78
CA HIS A 411 2.10 -10.18 -21.61
C HIS A 411 2.78 -11.18 -20.68
N ILE A 412 2.13 -12.32 -20.48
CA ILE A 412 2.70 -13.42 -19.70
C ILE A 412 3.89 -13.96 -20.50
N PRO A 413 5.13 -13.83 -20.00
CA PRO A 413 6.32 -14.26 -20.72
C PRO A 413 6.31 -15.78 -20.91
N LYS A 414 6.61 -16.23 -22.13
CA LYS A 414 6.83 -17.64 -22.42
C LYS A 414 8.15 -18.10 -21.80
N PRO A 415 8.14 -19.09 -20.88
CA PRO A 415 9.38 -19.59 -20.30
C PRO A 415 10.18 -20.39 -21.32
N THR A 416 11.50 -20.33 -21.20
CA THR A 416 12.46 -21.03 -22.07
C THR A 416 13.27 -22.05 -21.28
N ASP A 417 13.62 -23.17 -21.93
CA ASP A 417 14.46 -24.19 -21.31
C ASP A 417 15.83 -23.58 -20.92
N PRO A 418 16.27 -23.69 -19.65
CA PRO A 418 17.48 -23.01 -19.17
C PRO A 418 18.79 -23.56 -19.76
N SER A 419 18.76 -24.73 -20.42
CA SER A 419 19.93 -25.33 -21.07
C SER A 419 19.89 -25.17 -22.59
N MET A 420 18.74 -25.40 -23.22
CA MET A 420 18.56 -25.43 -24.67
C MET A 420 17.99 -24.12 -25.24
N HIS A 421 17.51 -23.20 -24.40
CA HIS A 421 16.92 -21.91 -24.76
C HIS A 421 15.72 -22.01 -25.72
N THR A 422 15.00 -23.13 -25.70
CA THR A 422 13.80 -23.38 -26.53
C THR A 422 12.53 -22.97 -25.79
N GLU A 423 11.51 -22.47 -26.49
CA GLU A 423 10.22 -22.08 -25.89
C GLU A 423 9.49 -23.30 -25.31
N CYS A 424 8.97 -23.16 -24.09
CA CYS A 424 8.23 -24.21 -23.41
C CYS A 424 6.71 -24.06 -23.52
N PRO A 425 5.96 -25.17 -23.41
CA PRO A 425 4.50 -25.13 -23.38
C PRO A 425 3.97 -24.29 -22.21
N MET A 426 2.85 -23.61 -22.44
CA MET A 426 2.13 -22.84 -21.43
C MET A 426 0.86 -23.56 -20.98
N ALA A 427 0.39 -23.23 -19.78
CA ALA A 427 -0.97 -23.54 -19.37
C ALA A 427 -1.96 -22.90 -20.35
N THR A 428 -3.09 -23.56 -20.60
CA THR A 428 -4.14 -23.01 -21.47
C THR A 428 -5.03 -22.09 -20.63
N GLN A 429 -5.30 -20.88 -21.11
CA GLN A 429 -6.27 -19.95 -20.53
C GLN A 429 -7.34 -19.63 -21.58
N THR A 430 -8.60 -19.68 -21.19
CA THR A 430 -9.72 -19.22 -22.03
C THR A 430 -10.58 -18.25 -21.23
N ALA A 431 -11.31 -17.36 -21.91
CA ALA A 431 -12.19 -16.40 -21.23
C ALA A 431 -13.26 -17.08 -20.35
N GLU A 432 -13.63 -18.33 -20.66
CA GLU A 432 -14.60 -19.12 -19.89
C GLU A 432 -13.99 -19.84 -18.67
N HIS A 433 -12.67 -20.04 -18.64
CA HIS A 433 -11.96 -20.74 -17.56
C HIS A 433 -10.61 -20.05 -17.27
N PRO A 434 -10.61 -19.00 -16.43
CA PRO A 434 -9.37 -18.31 -16.04
C PRO A 434 -8.50 -19.19 -15.14
N TRP A 435 -7.20 -18.93 -15.11
CA TRP A 435 -6.28 -19.68 -14.25
C TRP A 435 -6.59 -19.49 -12.76
N PRO A 436 -6.68 -20.56 -11.98
CA PRO A 436 -6.58 -20.49 -10.52
C PRO A 436 -5.27 -19.84 -10.08
N LYS A 437 -5.32 -18.91 -9.11
CA LYS A 437 -4.13 -18.21 -8.60
C LYS A 437 -3.37 -19.06 -7.57
N PHE A 438 -2.80 -20.18 -7.99
CA PHE A 438 -1.98 -21.02 -7.11
C PHE A 438 -0.72 -20.28 -6.64
N LYS A 439 -0.39 -20.42 -5.35
CA LYS A 439 0.80 -19.85 -4.70
C LYS A 439 1.83 -20.93 -4.33
N SER A 440 1.42 -22.19 -4.21
CA SER A 440 2.30 -23.33 -3.98
C SER A 440 1.72 -24.61 -4.57
N VAL A 441 2.53 -25.67 -4.64
CA VAL A 441 2.06 -27.02 -4.99
C VAL A 441 2.57 -28.06 -3.98
N GLU A 442 1.71 -29.02 -3.67
CA GLU A 442 2.07 -30.24 -2.95
C GLU A 442 2.38 -31.36 -3.94
N ILE A 443 3.59 -31.90 -3.86
CA ILE A 443 4.11 -32.95 -4.74
C ILE A 443 4.27 -34.22 -3.92
N VAL A 444 3.57 -35.28 -4.28
CA VAL A 444 3.76 -36.62 -3.69
C VAL A 444 4.66 -37.41 -4.61
N LEU A 445 5.81 -37.86 -4.11
CA LEU A 445 6.77 -38.67 -4.87
C LEU A 445 6.40 -40.15 -4.79
N MET A 446 6.85 -40.92 -5.78
CA MET A 446 6.78 -42.39 -5.71
C MET A 446 7.82 -42.98 -4.75
N ALA A 447 8.91 -42.25 -4.51
CA ALA A 447 10.00 -42.67 -3.64
C ALA A 447 9.74 -42.29 -2.18
N GLU A 448 10.29 -43.10 -1.27
CA GLU A 448 10.26 -42.86 0.19
C GLU A 448 11.27 -41.78 0.64
N ARG A 449 12.16 -41.33 -0.25
CA ARG A 449 13.14 -40.27 0.02
C ARG A 449 13.24 -39.33 -1.16
N LEU A 450 13.60 -38.08 -0.89
CA LEU A 450 13.83 -37.06 -1.91
C LEU A 450 15.03 -37.47 -2.80
N PRO A 451 14.84 -37.65 -4.12
CA PRO A 451 15.94 -37.99 -5.02
C PRO A 451 16.98 -36.87 -5.12
N ASN A 452 18.27 -37.21 -5.19
CA ASN A 452 19.35 -36.23 -5.30
C ASN A 452 19.27 -35.39 -6.59
N ASN A 453 18.58 -35.88 -7.63
CA ASN A 453 18.34 -35.20 -8.89
C ASN A 453 16.96 -34.51 -8.97
N PHE A 454 16.24 -34.37 -7.84
CA PHE A 454 14.87 -33.87 -7.83
C PHE A 454 14.74 -32.44 -8.40
N LEU A 455 15.56 -31.50 -7.93
CA LEU A 455 15.53 -30.12 -8.45
C LEU A 455 15.93 -30.03 -9.92
N SER A 456 16.84 -30.91 -10.38
CA SER A 456 17.18 -31.04 -11.80
C SER A 456 15.99 -31.54 -12.63
N THR A 457 15.21 -32.45 -12.06
CA THR A 457 14.02 -33.02 -12.69
C THR A 457 12.93 -31.95 -12.80
N LEU A 458 12.70 -31.17 -11.74
CA LEU A 458 11.77 -30.04 -11.76
C LEU A 458 12.19 -28.93 -12.73
N SER A 459 13.49 -28.64 -12.81
CA SER A 459 14.06 -27.66 -13.73
C SER A 459 13.72 -27.98 -15.19
N ASN A 460 13.88 -29.25 -15.58
CA ASN A 460 13.53 -29.72 -16.93
C ASN A 460 12.02 -29.78 -17.15
N LEU A 461 11.25 -30.15 -16.13
CA LEU A 461 9.81 -30.35 -16.23
C LEU A 461 9.02 -29.04 -16.30
N LEU A 462 9.50 -28.00 -15.59
CA LEU A 462 8.86 -26.69 -15.52
C LEU A 462 9.52 -25.61 -16.38
N CYS A 463 10.68 -25.94 -16.97
CA CYS A 463 11.53 -25.01 -17.72
C CYS A 463 11.93 -23.79 -16.89
N LEU A 464 12.39 -24.02 -15.66
CA LEU A 464 12.83 -22.98 -14.74
C LEU A 464 14.24 -23.26 -14.22
N LYS A 465 15.00 -22.21 -13.93
CA LYS A 465 16.32 -22.32 -13.31
C LYS A 465 16.17 -22.92 -11.91
N ARG A 466 17.16 -23.71 -11.47
CA ARG A 466 17.11 -24.34 -10.14
C ARG A 466 16.98 -23.34 -8.99
N SER A 467 17.49 -22.12 -9.17
CA SER A 467 17.41 -21.02 -8.20
C SER A 467 15.98 -20.48 -7.99
N MET A 468 15.04 -20.79 -8.89
CA MET A 468 13.65 -20.32 -8.81
C MET A 468 12.75 -21.27 -8.01
N PHE A 469 13.28 -22.41 -7.56
CA PHE A 469 12.54 -23.38 -6.76
C PHE A 469 12.87 -23.23 -5.28
N THR A 470 11.84 -22.99 -4.48
CA THR A 470 11.94 -23.02 -3.02
C THR A 470 11.21 -24.25 -2.49
N LEU A 471 11.97 -25.19 -1.92
CA LEU A 471 11.41 -26.33 -1.19
C LEU A 471 11.00 -25.86 0.20
N ALA A 472 9.72 -25.56 0.35
CA ALA A 472 9.19 -24.93 1.55
C ALA A 472 9.03 -25.93 2.70
N HIS A 473 8.67 -27.17 2.39
CA HIS A 473 8.50 -28.23 3.40
C HIS A 473 8.64 -29.64 2.82
N LEU A 474 9.09 -30.59 3.65
CA LEU A 474 9.28 -32.00 3.33
C LEU A 474 8.65 -32.85 4.44
N LYS A 475 7.72 -33.75 4.09
CA LYS A 475 7.09 -34.70 5.02
C LYS A 475 6.94 -36.07 4.39
N HIS A 476 6.58 -37.08 5.18
CA HIS A 476 6.14 -38.38 4.67
C HIS A 476 4.63 -38.50 4.79
N ASN A 477 3.96 -39.11 3.81
CA ASN A 477 2.54 -39.42 3.91
C ASN A 477 2.29 -40.73 4.69
N SER A 478 1.03 -41.08 4.90
CA SER A 478 0.61 -42.31 5.60
C SER A 478 1.07 -43.61 4.93
N GLU A 479 1.45 -43.56 3.65
CA GLU A 479 2.00 -44.69 2.87
C GLU A 479 3.55 -44.73 2.90
N GLY A 480 4.20 -43.83 3.64
CA GLY A 480 5.66 -43.74 3.71
C GLY A 480 6.33 -43.05 2.51
N LYS A 481 5.56 -42.47 1.59
CA LYS A 481 6.07 -41.72 0.44
C LYS A 481 6.48 -40.30 0.81
N GLN A 482 7.52 -39.80 0.16
CA GLN A 482 7.99 -38.43 0.35
C GLN A 482 7.00 -37.44 -0.27
N VAL A 483 6.57 -36.46 0.52
CA VAL A 483 5.78 -35.31 0.10
C VAL A 483 6.64 -34.05 0.18
N VAL A 484 6.53 -33.21 -0.85
CA VAL A 484 7.35 -32.01 -1.04
C VAL A 484 6.44 -30.83 -1.35
N PHE A 485 6.57 -29.75 -0.60
CA PHE A 485 5.88 -28.49 -0.86
C PHE A 485 6.82 -27.55 -1.61
N LEU A 486 6.39 -27.13 -2.79
CA LEU A 486 7.19 -26.30 -3.70
C LEU A 486 6.53 -24.93 -3.89
N VAL A 487 7.35 -23.89 -3.77
CA VAL A 487 7.02 -22.49 -4.11
C VAL A 487 7.94 -22.04 -5.24
N LEU A 488 7.40 -21.24 -6.17
CA LEU A 488 8.15 -20.68 -7.30
C LEU A 488 8.41 -19.20 -7.11
N ASN A 489 9.67 -18.79 -7.23
CA ASN A 489 10.10 -17.41 -7.12
C ASN A 489 10.46 -16.86 -8.52
N CYS A 490 9.49 -16.80 -9.43
CA CYS A 490 9.68 -16.23 -10.78
C CYS A 490 9.81 -14.69 -10.78
N GLU A 491 9.33 -14.02 -9.73
CA GLU A 491 9.08 -12.57 -9.70
C GLU A 491 10.16 -11.77 -8.93
N GLU A 492 11.29 -12.40 -8.57
CA GLU A 492 12.26 -11.85 -7.61
C GLU A 492 13.13 -10.67 -8.09
N ASN A 493 12.96 -10.15 -9.31
CA ASN A 493 13.74 -9.01 -9.80
C ASN A 493 12.84 -7.85 -10.26
N GLU A 494 12.47 -6.98 -9.31
CA GLU A 494 11.76 -5.71 -9.57
C GLU A 494 12.50 -4.75 -10.52
N ASN A 495 13.81 -4.97 -10.76
CA ASN A 495 14.65 -4.17 -11.66
C ASN A 495 14.90 -4.79 -13.05
N ALA A 496 14.30 -5.96 -13.36
CA ALA A 496 14.45 -6.56 -14.68
C ALA A 496 13.41 -5.98 -15.66
N THR A 497 13.87 -5.44 -16.79
CA THR A 497 13.02 -4.87 -17.85
C THR A 497 12.15 -5.90 -18.57
N ALA A 498 12.33 -7.20 -18.30
CA ALA A 498 11.48 -8.29 -18.76
C ALA A 498 11.34 -9.36 -17.66
N ARG A 499 10.10 -9.73 -17.33
CA ARG A 499 9.80 -10.89 -16.46
C ARG A 499 10.22 -12.18 -17.19
N GLU A 500 11.02 -13.05 -16.57
CA GLU A 500 11.48 -14.31 -17.21
C GLU A 500 10.39 -15.41 -17.23
N CYS A 501 9.50 -15.43 -16.23
CA CYS A 501 8.38 -16.37 -16.11
C CYS A 501 7.27 -15.80 -15.21
N SER A 502 6.07 -16.39 -15.24
CA SER A 502 4.99 -16.12 -14.27
C SER A 502 4.83 -17.31 -13.33
N SER A 503 4.90 -17.08 -12.02
CA SER A 503 4.72 -18.14 -11.02
C SER A 503 3.32 -18.75 -11.10
N ILE A 504 2.28 -17.92 -11.30
CA ILE A 504 0.90 -18.37 -11.44
C ILE A 504 0.77 -19.30 -12.65
N GLU A 505 1.29 -18.88 -13.80
CA GLU A 505 1.19 -19.67 -15.02
C GLU A 505 1.95 -21.00 -14.91
N ARG A 506 3.16 -21.01 -14.34
CA ARG A 506 3.97 -22.22 -14.16
C ARG A 506 3.37 -23.22 -13.18
N LEU A 507 2.74 -22.75 -12.10
CA LEU A 507 2.04 -23.63 -11.17
C LEU A 507 0.80 -24.26 -11.81
N ASN A 508 0.04 -23.49 -12.59
CA ASN A 508 -1.10 -24.01 -13.35
C ASN A 508 -0.66 -25.04 -14.41
N TYR A 509 0.43 -24.77 -15.11
CA TYR A 509 1.01 -25.72 -16.05
C TYR A 509 1.35 -27.04 -15.34
N PHE A 510 2.01 -26.98 -14.19
CA PHE A 510 2.41 -28.18 -13.44
C PHE A 510 1.21 -29.02 -12.97
N VAL A 511 0.16 -28.37 -12.45
CA VAL A 511 -1.07 -29.02 -12.00
C VAL A 511 -1.84 -29.63 -13.18
N SER A 512 -1.77 -29.01 -14.36
CA SER A 512 -2.45 -29.49 -15.57
C SER A 512 -1.78 -30.69 -16.24
N MET A 513 -0.57 -31.10 -15.80
CA MET A 513 0.15 -32.19 -16.43
C MET A 513 -0.56 -33.54 -16.24
N SER A 514 -0.52 -34.37 -17.28
CA SER A 514 -1.15 -35.68 -17.21
C SER A 514 -0.44 -36.60 -16.21
N ARG A 515 -1.20 -37.48 -15.57
CA ARG A 515 -0.67 -38.49 -14.64
C ARG A 515 0.51 -39.27 -15.23
N LYS A 516 0.42 -39.70 -16.49
CA LYS A 516 1.51 -40.41 -17.18
C LYS A 516 2.80 -39.60 -17.29
N GLN A 517 2.71 -38.27 -17.48
CA GLN A 517 3.88 -37.38 -17.52
C GLN A 517 4.52 -37.22 -16.15
N LEU A 518 3.72 -37.12 -15.08
CA LEU A 518 4.22 -37.03 -13.70
C LEU A 518 4.89 -38.33 -13.26
N GLU A 519 4.25 -39.48 -13.54
CA GLU A 519 4.75 -40.80 -13.16
C GLU A 519 6.11 -41.12 -13.81
N ASN A 520 6.33 -40.71 -15.07
CA ASN A 520 7.61 -40.84 -15.76
C ASN A 520 8.78 -40.09 -15.09
N HIS A 521 8.47 -39.11 -14.22
CA HIS A 521 9.44 -38.32 -13.48
C HIS A 521 9.46 -38.66 -11.98
N GLY A 522 8.87 -39.79 -11.59
CA GLY A 522 8.84 -40.27 -10.21
C GLY A 522 7.89 -39.49 -9.29
N ILE A 523 6.95 -38.74 -9.86
CA ILE A 523 5.93 -37.97 -9.14
C ILE A 523 4.60 -38.73 -9.23
N ALA A 524 4.01 -39.05 -8.07
CA ALA A 524 2.73 -39.75 -7.98
C ALA A 524 1.54 -38.81 -8.20
N SER A 525 1.59 -37.59 -7.66
CA SER A 525 0.55 -36.57 -7.84
C SER A 525 1.05 -35.17 -7.51
N VAL A 526 0.41 -34.16 -8.09
CA VAL A 526 0.64 -32.75 -7.81
C VAL A 526 -0.70 -32.08 -7.53
N HIS A 527 -0.78 -31.35 -6.41
CA HIS A 527 -1.98 -30.59 -6.05
C HIS A 527 -1.62 -29.12 -5.87
N GLY A 528 -2.32 -28.23 -6.58
CA GLY A 528 -2.15 -26.78 -6.46
C GLY A 528 -2.82 -26.25 -5.20
N SER A 529 -2.18 -25.30 -4.54
CA SER A 529 -2.72 -24.60 -3.38
C SER A 529 -2.65 -23.08 -3.59
N THR A 530 -3.73 -22.38 -3.26
CA THR A 530 -3.80 -20.92 -3.23
C THR A 530 -3.10 -20.33 -2.00
N HIS A 531 -2.65 -21.17 -1.06
CA HIS A 531 -1.88 -20.79 0.12
C HIS A 531 -0.39 -21.07 -0.08
N MET A 532 0.48 -20.26 0.53
CA MET A 532 1.95 -20.40 0.38
C MET A 532 2.51 -21.60 1.17
N LEU A 533 1.79 -22.07 2.20
CA LEU A 533 2.14 -23.23 3.02
C LEU A 533 0.85 -23.93 3.50
N ALA A 534 0.46 -25.03 2.86
CA ALA A 534 -0.61 -25.88 3.36
C ALA A 534 -0.03 -26.94 4.32
N PHE A 535 -0.04 -26.67 5.62
CA PHE A 535 0.27 -27.69 6.62
C PHE A 535 -1.00 -28.48 6.93
N ASP A 536 -1.14 -29.65 6.33
CA ASP A 536 -2.21 -30.56 6.73
C ASP A 536 -1.89 -31.20 8.09
N ASP A 537 -2.89 -31.18 8.96
CA ASP A 537 -2.89 -31.53 10.37
C ASP A 537 -2.43 -32.96 10.67
N ASN A 538 -1.32 -33.14 11.39
CA ASN A 538 -1.19 -34.24 12.36
C ASN A 538 0.02 -34.13 13.31
N LYS A 539 -0.29 -34.08 14.61
CA LYS A 539 0.47 -34.50 15.81
C LYS A 539 1.83 -33.86 16.17
N SER A 540 1.74 -33.00 17.19
CA SER A 540 2.60 -32.85 18.38
C SER A 540 4.08 -33.29 18.33
N SER A 541 4.99 -32.31 18.25
CA SER A 541 6.12 -32.13 19.19
C SER A 541 6.98 -30.91 18.78
N LYS A 542 6.63 -29.70 19.22
CA LYS A 542 7.37 -28.46 18.88
C LYS A 542 7.93 -27.72 20.11
N MET A 543 8.64 -28.41 21.00
CA MET A 543 9.39 -27.73 22.08
C MET A 543 10.90 -27.96 22.03
N PHE A 544 11.38 -29.06 21.44
CA PHE A 544 12.82 -29.39 21.44
C PHE A 544 13.63 -28.74 20.30
N GLY A 545 13.04 -28.54 19.12
CA GLY A 545 13.76 -28.00 17.96
C GLY A 545 14.12 -26.52 18.06
N LEU A 546 13.27 -25.72 18.72
CA LEU A 546 13.47 -24.28 18.84
C LEU A 546 14.62 -23.93 19.82
N ILE A 547 14.80 -24.74 20.87
CA ILE A 547 15.84 -24.55 21.89
C ILE A 547 17.23 -24.83 21.32
N VAL A 548 17.36 -25.86 20.47
CA VAL A 548 18.65 -26.22 19.84
C VAL A 548 19.11 -25.13 18.87
N LEU A 549 18.17 -24.50 18.15
CA LEU A 549 18.49 -23.44 17.20
C LEU A 549 18.97 -22.15 17.91
N CYS A 550 18.31 -21.74 19.00
CA CYS A 550 18.73 -20.58 19.79
C CYS A 550 20.12 -20.76 20.45
N LEU A 551 20.44 -21.97 20.92
CA LEU A 551 21.75 -22.26 21.51
C LEU A 551 22.89 -22.18 20.48
N SER A 552 22.65 -22.58 19.23
CA SER A 552 23.66 -22.50 18.17
C SER A 552 23.98 -21.06 17.75
N ILE A 553 22.98 -20.17 17.73
CA ILE A 553 23.15 -18.76 17.37
C ILE A 553 23.90 -18.00 18.47
N LEU A 554 23.59 -18.29 19.75
CA LEU A 554 24.32 -17.73 20.89
C LEU A 554 25.79 -18.19 20.93
N ALA A 555 26.07 -19.44 20.56
CA ALA A 555 27.44 -19.96 20.47
C ALA A 555 28.24 -19.30 19.32
N ALA A 556 27.61 -19.04 18.18
CA ALA A 556 28.27 -18.37 17.05
C ALA A 556 28.59 -16.90 17.37
N ALA A 557 27.64 -16.17 17.95
CA ALA A 557 27.84 -14.75 18.31
C ALA A 557 28.90 -14.58 19.40
N SER A 558 28.92 -15.48 20.40
CA SER A 558 29.95 -15.46 21.46
C SER A 558 31.35 -15.79 20.94
N MET A 559 31.49 -16.66 19.93
CA MET A 559 32.78 -16.90 19.28
C MET A 559 33.30 -15.71 18.48
N VAL A 560 32.43 -14.95 17.80
CA VAL A 560 32.83 -13.73 17.07
C VAL A 560 33.27 -12.64 18.04
N VAL A 561 32.52 -12.42 19.12
CA VAL A 561 32.89 -11.43 20.16
C VAL A 561 34.17 -11.86 20.89
N PHE A 562 34.35 -13.15 21.17
CA PHE A 562 35.59 -13.67 21.74
C PHE A 562 36.79 -13.49 20.80
N ALA A 563 36.62 -13.71 19.49
CA ALA A 563 37.68 -13.52 18.50
C ALA A 563 38.09 -12.05 18.37
N VAL A 564 37.12 -11.13 18.33
CA VAL A 564 37.38 -9.68 18.27
C VAL A 564 38.00 -9.17 19.59
N GLY A 565 37.51 -9.65 20.74
CA GLY A 565 38.08 -9.33 22.05
C GLY A 565 39.54 -9.78 22.18
N ARG A 566 39.85 -11.02 21.78
CA ARG A 566 41.23 -11.53 21.79
C ARG A 566 42.16 -10.82 20.81
N TYR A 567 41.62 -10.36 19.67
CA TYR A 567 42.37 -9.58 18.69
C TYR A 567 42.78 -8.22 19.28
N LEU A 568 41.86 -7.53 19.96
CA LEU A 568 42.12 -6.25 20.62
C LEU A 568 43.05 -6.37 21.84
N GLU A 569 42.88 -7.42 22.65
CA GLU A 569 43.70 -7.66 23.84
C GLU A 569 45.16 -7.97 23.48
N ARG A 570 45.39 -8.75 22.40
CA ARG A 570 46.74 -9.00 21.88
C ARG A 570 47.37 -7.76 21.26
N ARG A 571 46.59 -6.94 20.54
CA ARG A 571 47.06 -5.69 19.93
C ARG A 571 47.59 -4.70 20.97
N HIS A 572 46.90 -4.56 22.11
CA HIS A 572 47.38 -3.73 23.21
C HIS A 572 48.68 -4.25 23.86
N HIS A 573 48.88 -5.56 23.89
CA HIS A 573 50.06 -6.19 24.46
C HIS A 573 51.33 -6.01 23.59
N PHE A 574 51.20 -5.87 22.27
CA PHE A 574 52.35 -5.63 21.36
C PHE A 574 52.79 -4.16 21.33
N VAL A 575 51.85 -3.22 21.43
CA VAL A 575 52.17 -1.78 21.51
C VAL A 575 52.89 -1.43 22.82
N GLN A 576 52.60 -2.12 23.93
CA GLN A 576 53.33 -1.92 25.20
C GLN A 576 54.78 -2.42 25.19
N PHE A 577 55.18 -3.25 24.22
CA PHE A 577 56.56 -3.74 24.05
C PHE A 577 57.35 -2.98 22.96
N GLY A 578 56.80 -1.87 22.44
CA GLY A 578 57.52 -0.92 21.58
C GLY A 578 57.60 -1.31 20.10
N LEU A 579 56.65 -2.09 19.60
CA LEU A 579 56.45 -2.32 18.16
C LEU A 579 55.52 -1.23 17.60
N ASP A 580 55.90 -0.61 16.49
CA ASP A 580 55.08 0.37 15.78
C ASP A 580 53.93 -0.32 15.01
N ASP A 581 52.80 0.38 14.84
CA ASP A 581 51.55 -0.16 14.29
C ASP A 581 51.71 -0.82 12.90
N ASP A 582 52.67 -0.35 12.10
CA ASP A 582 52.93 -0.85 10.75
C ASP A 582 53.65 -2.23 10.76
N GLU A 583 54.42 -2.56 11.80
CA GLU A 583 55.07 -3.87 11.94
C GLU A 583 54.11 -4.95 12.47
N ILE A 584 52.99 -4.54 13.08
CA ILE A 584 51.95 -5.44 13.60
C ILE A 584 51.04 -5.92 12.47
N ASP A 585 50.75 -5.09 11.47
CA ASP A 585 49.92 -5.44 10.32
C ASP A 585 50.62 -6.43 9.37
N ASP A 586 51.94 -6.34 9.22
CA ASP A 586 52.74 -7.30 8.42
C ASP A 586 52.81 -8.71 9.03
N MET A 587 52.55 -8.85 10.34
CA MET A 587 52.57 -10.15 11.03
C MET A 587 51.31 -11.00 10.77
N TYR A 588 50.26 -10.39 10.19
CA TYR A 588 48.96 -11.04 9.92
C TYR A 588 48.55 -10.97 8.43
N ASP A 589 49.48 -10.73 7.51
CA ASP A 589 49.22 -10.88 6.07
C ASP A 589 49.07 -12.36 5.69
N PHE A 590 47.82 -12.79 5.50
CA PHE A 590 47.48 -14.17 5.11
C PHE A 590 47.83 -14.52 3.65
N ASN A 591 48.34 -13.57 2.86
CA ASN A 591 48.82 -13.84 1.50
C ASN A 591 50.33 -14.10 1.41
N ALA A 592 51.06 -14.03 2.54
CA ALA A 592 52.45 -14.47 2.61
C ALA A 592 52.50 -16.01 2.62
N ALA A 593 52.68 -16.63 1.45
CA ALA A 593 53.06 -18.04 1.37
C ALA A 593 54.34 -18.28 2.19
N PRO A 594 54.49 -19.42 2.90
CA PRO A 594 55.66 -19.67 3.72
C PRO A 594 56.86 -19.98 2.81
N THR A 595 57.68 -18.98 2.53
CA THR A 595 59.00 -19.21 1.92
C THR A 595 59.99 -19.54 3.01
N SER A 596 60.20 -20.85 3.19
CA SER A 596 61.31 -21.39 3.97
C SER A 596 62.64 -20.89 3.42
N ALA A 597 63.38 -20.07 4.17
CA ALA A 597 64.81 -19.87 3.97
C ALA A 597 65.53 -19.45 5.25
N MET A 598 65.68 -20.37 6.19
CA MET A 598 66.87 -20.45 7.04
C MET A 598 67.61 -21.76 6.78
N ARG A 599 68.14 -21.91 5.55
CA ARG A 599 69.45 -22.53 5.35
C ARG A 599 70.01 -22.17 3.97
N ASN A 600 70.94 -21.23 3.99
CA ASN A 600 72.11 -21.14 3.12
C ASN A 600 71.93 -20.94 1.60
N GLN A 601 72.51 -19.81 1.16
CA GLN A 601 73.64 -19.72 0.20
C GLN A 601 73.40 -19.04 -1.16
N TYR A 602 74.14 -17.92 -1.30
CA TYR A 602 74.80 -17.39 -2.49
C TYR A 602 73.99 -16.97 -3.74
N ASN A 603 74.07 -15.65 -3.97
CA ASN A 603 74.47 -15.00 -5.21
C ASN A 603 73.48 -14.81 -6.39
N MET A 604 73.36 -13.52 -6.71
CA MET A 604 73.46 -12.87 -8.04
C MET A 604 72.22 -12.78 -8.95
N VAL A 605 71.61 -11.59 -8.88
CA VAL A 605 71.41 -10.56 -9.95
C VAL A 605 71.19 -10.99 -11.41
N ALA A 606 70.13 -10.39 -11.99
CA ALA A 606 70.00 -9.73 -13.32
C ALA A 606 68.83 -10.29 -14.15
N GLN A 607 67.68 -9.61 -14.22
CA GLN A 607 67.33 -8.55 -15.20
C GLN A 607 67.37 -8.97 -16.68
N THR A 608 66.18 -9.06 -17.31
CA THR A 608 65.72 -8.35 -18.55
C THR A 608 64.32 -8.90 -18.92
N GLU A 609 63.21 -8.14 -18.82
CA GLU A 609 62.66 -7.16 -19.80
C GLU A 609 62.54 -7.72 -21.25
N LEU A 610 61.47 -7.56 -22.04
CA LEU A 610 60.32 -6.62 -22.07
C LEU A 610 59.31 -7.04 -23.17
N THR A 611 58.16 -6.34 -23.22
CA THR A 611 57.18 -6.14 -24.32
C THR A 611 56.12 -7.24 -24.58
N ARG A 612 54.86 -6.98 -24.99
CA ARG A 612 54.11 -5.80 -25.44
C ARG A 612 52.60 -6.04 -25.28
N ILE A 613 51.82 -4.97 -25.13
CA ILE A 613 50.34 -4.92 -25.13
C ILE A 613 49.83 -4.87 -26.59
N HIS A 614 48.72 -5.55 -26.94
CA HIS A 614 47.55 -4.98 -27.66
C HIS A 614 46.41 -5.98 -27.94
N ASN A 615 45.23 -5.64 -27.42
CA ASN A 615 43.85 -5.70 -27.91
C ASN A 615 43.41 -6.73 -28.99
N ALA A 616 42.32 -7.44 -28.62
CA ALA A 616 41.08 -7.70 -29.36
C ALA A 616 41.11 -8.12 -30.85
N LEU A 617 40.58 -9.33 -31.12
CA LEU A 617 39.58 -9.58 -32.18
C LEU A 617 38.81 -10.88 -31.89
N ILE A 618 37.55 -10.90 -32.32
CA ILE A 618 36.56 -12.00 -32.28
C ILE A 618 36.59 -12.76 -33.63
N GLU A 619 36.46 -14.10 -33.60
CA GLU A 619 35.71 -15.00 -34.52
C GLU A 619 36.19 -16.47 -34.26
N ILE A 620 35.36 -17.39 -33.74
CA ILE A 620 34.32 -18.29 -34.32
C ILE A 620 34.90 -19.60 -34.96
N GLU A 621 34.21 -20.73 -34.66
CA GLU A 621 34.24 -22.11 -35.23
C GLU A 621 35.45 -23.02 -34.89
N ASP A 622 35.31 -24.29 -34.49
CA ASP A 622 34.20 -25.29 -34.48
C ASP A 622 33.79 -25.74 -33.06
#